data_AF-A0A5N5WUG0-F1
#
_entry.id   AF-A0A5N5WUG0-F1
#
_cell.length_a   1.000
_cell.length_b   1.000
_cell.length_c   1.000
_cell.angle_alpha   90.00
_cell.angle_beta   90.00
_cell.angle_gamma   90.00
#
_symmetry.space_group_name_H-M   'P 1'
#
loop_
_entity.id
_entity.type
_entity.pdbx_description
1 polymer ?
#
loop_
_entity_poly.entity_id
_entity_poly.type
_entity_poly.pdbx_seq_one_letter_code
_entity_poly.pdbx_strand_id
1 'polypeptide(L)'
;MAARSRTRLLLTLTAPPLIVGYGTHLWLSSLEARYPPIAPDRSSTELLRTPPNPLTQHVPHIDVYAARIPLRALEVRTKQITEKPTKQDLNIAWARSLLNCSILRLEAKLLGLFTAARLDPGDLGMTPAGFTSDGAPRELLNGLMTVMREPRGEEPLLVRWDIPDGPRWFFEKIARWGYPWRLMTGGRHEMSVSEPFEGEGDEVGQGPFVEVRFASAHTYEFIPAEGGVQEQKTIPRWVGRLHRGYARLLLDTTVKELLEGSAQGRAG
;
A
#
# COMPACT_ATOMS: atom_id res chain seq x y z
N MET A 1 -49.02 14.53 -17.34
CA MET A 1 -48.04 13.48 -17.70
C MET A 1 -46.56 13.90 -17.57
N ALA A 2 -46.20 15.19 -17.56
CA ALA A 2 -44.80 15.64 -17.47
C ALA A 2 -44.07 15.38 -16.13
N ALA A 3 -44.79 15.34 -15.00
CA ALA A 3 -44.18 15.17 -13.68
C ALA A 3 -43.54 13.79 -13.45
N ARG A 4 -44.15 12.70 -13.97
CA ARG A 4 -43.63 11.33 -13.85
C ARG A 4 -42.32 11.11 -14.64
N SER A 5 -42.13 11.85 -15.73
CA SER A 5 -40.92 11.78 -16.57
C SER A 5 -39.71 12.41 -15.88
N ARG A 6 -39.90 13.57 -15.24
CA ARG A 6 -38.84 14.28 -14.50
C ARG A 6 -38.37 13.49 -13.28
N THR A 7 -39.27 12.88 -12.50
CA THR A 7 -38.90 12.07 -11.33
C THR A 7 -38.11 10.81 -11.72
N ARG A 8 -38.47 10.15 -12.82
CA ARG A 8 -37.72 8.99 -13.33
C ARG A 8 -36.33 9.40 -13.82
N LEU A 9 -36.22 10.52 -14.55
CA LEU A 9 -34.94 11.06 -15.02
C LEU A 9 -34.02 11.45 -13.84
N LEU A 10 -34.57 12.11 -12.82
CA LEU A 10 -33.85 12.45 -11.59
C LEU A 10 -33.38 11.20 -10.84
N LEU A 11 -34.21 10.16 -10.73
CA LEU A 11 -33.81 8.90 -10.09
C LEU A 11 -32.74 8.16 -10.90
N THR A 12 -32.84 8.12 -12.23
CA THR A 12 -31.82 7.48 -13.07
C THR A 12 -30.48 8.21 -13.05
N LEU A 13 -30.48 9.53 -12.85
CA LEU A 13 -29.25 10.33 -12.79
C LEU A 13 -28.64 10.33 -11.38
N THR A 14 -29.46 10.29 -10.32
CA THR A 14 -28.98 10.36 -8.94
C THR A 14 -28.76 9.00 -8.28
N ALA A 15 -29.51 7.95 -8.66
CA ALA A 15 -29.36 6.64 -8.03
C ALA A 15 -27.98 6.01 -8.28
N PRO A 16 -27.40 6.00 -9.50
CA PRO A 16 -26.07 5.41 -9.70
C PRO A 16 -24.96 6.03 -8.84
N PRO A 17 -24.75 7.37 -8.81
CA PRO A 17 -23.70 7.94 -7.97
C PRO A 17 -23.97 7.75 -6.47
N LEU A 18 -25.24 7.75 -6.03
CA LEU A 18 -25.59 7.46 -4.64
C LEU A 18 -25.28 6.01 -4.25
N ILE A 19 -25.63 5.05 -5.11
CA ILE A 19 -25.34 3.63 -4.87
C ILE A 19 -23.83 3.39 -4.85
N VAL A 20 -23.09 3.95 -5.80
CA VAL A 20 -21.62 3.83 -5.85
C VAL A 20 -20.98 4.49 -4.63
N GLY A 21 -21.41 5.71 -4.27
CA GLY A 21 -20.88 6.43 -3.12
C GLY A 21 -21.16 5.72 -1.80
N TYR A 22 -22.40 5.24 -1.60
CA TYR A 22 -22.79 4.51 -0.40
C TYR A 22 -22.12 3.13 -0.31
N GLY A 23 -22.06 2.39 -1.42
CA GLY A 23 -21.35 1.12 -1.50
C GLY A 23 -19.86 1.27 -1.19
N THR A 24 -19.22 2.29 -1.75
CA THR A 24 -17.82 2.63 -1.45
C THR A 24 -17.65 2.98 0.03
N HIS A 25 -18.57 3.75 0.61
CA HIS A 25 -18.54 4.07 2.03
C HIS A 25 -18.61 2.82 2.90
N LEU A 26 -19.58 1.92 2.66
CA LEU A 26 -19.73 0.68 3.43
C LEU A 26 -18.51 -0.22 3.31
N TRP A 27 -17.99 -0.37 2.10
CA TRP A 27 -16.81 -1.17 1.83
C TRP A 27 -15.56 -0.61 2.53
N LEU A 28 -15.32 0.71 2.45
CA LEU A 28 -14.25 1.37 3.20
C LEU A 28 -14.40 1.21 4.71
N SER A 29 -15.61 1.40 5.24
CA SER A 29 -15.89 1.24 6.68
C SER A 29 -15.63 -0.19 7.15
N SER A 30 -15.94 -1.19 6.33
CA SER A 30 -15.61 -2.60 6.63
C SER A 30 -14.11 -2.84 6.65
N LEU A 31 -13.34 -2.27 5.71
CA LEU A 31 -11.88 -2.36 5.73
C LEU A 31 -11.28 -1.63 6.93
N GLU A 32 -11.78 -0.44 7.26
CA GLU A 32 -11.36 0.35 8.43
C GLU A 32 -11.57 -0.41 9.74
N ALA A 33 -12.68 -1.15 9.86
CA ALA A 33 -12.97 -1.99 11.02
C ALA A 33 -12.05 -3.21 11.13
N ARG A 34 -11.71 -3.86 10.01
CA ARG A 34 -10.85 -5.06 10.00
C ARG A 34 -9.36 -4.74 10.16
N TYR A 35 -8.93 -3.59 9.65
CA TYR A 35 -7.53 -3.17 9.63
C TYR A 35 -7.41 -1.77 10.25
N PRO A 36 -7.50 -1.65 11.58
CA PRO A 36 -7.34 -0.36 12.25
C PRO A 36 -5.91 0.19 12.06
N PRO A 37 -5.73 1.53 12.05
CA PRO A 37 -4.41 2.14 11.98
C PRO A 37 -3.60 1.85 13.25
N ILE A 38 -2.30 1.59 13.09
CA ILE A 38 -1.34 1.34 14.18
C ILE A 38 -0.37 2.52 14.27
N ALA A 39 0.13 2.80 15.48
CA ALA A 39 1.06 3.90 15.71
C ALA A 39 2.37 3.71 14.94
N PRO A 40 2.74 4.63 14.01
CA PRO A 40 3.90 4.46 13.14
C PRO A 40 5.23 4.48 13.91
N ASP A 41 5.30 5.20 15.03
CA ASP A 41 6.53 5.35 15.82
C ASP A 41 7.05 4.03 16.42
N ARG A 42 6.18 3.02 16.55
CA ARG A 42 6.52 1.70 17.10
C ARG A 42 6.49 0.58 16.06
N SER A 43 5.95 0.84 14.88
CA SER A 43 5.62 -0.19 13.89
C SER A 43 6.22 0.03 12.51
N SER A 44 6.96 1.13 12.32
CA SER A 44 7.65 1.46 11.08
C SER A 44 9.06 2.00 11.32
N THR A 45 9.90 1.94 10.29
CA THR A 45 11.27 2.47 10.40
C THR A 45 11.31 4.00 10.27
N GLU A 46 12.39 4.60 10.78
CA GLU A 46 12.61 6.06 10.65
C GLU A 46 12.68 6.49 9.17
N LEU A 47 13.25 5.67 8.30
CA LEU A 47 13.36 5.97 6.87
C LEU A 47 11.99 6.06 6.18
N LEU A 48 10.95 5.41 6.70
CA LEU A 48 9.56 5.59 6.26
C LEU A 48 8.97 6.94 6.74
N ARG A 49 9.48 7.52 7.83
CA ARG A 49 8.94 8.76 8.41
C ARG A 49 9.68 10.01 7.92
N THR A 50 10.92 9.85 7.48
CA THR A 50 11.77 10.96 7.02
C THR A 50 11.67 11.18 5.51
N PRO A 51 11.28 12.38 5.04
CA PRO A 51 11.20 12.67 3.61
C PRO A 51 12.60 12.64 2.96
N PRO A 52 12.69 12.42 1.63
CA PRO A 52 13.95 12.47 0.90
C PRO A 52 14.73 13.77 1.08
N ASN A 53 14.04 14.91 1.12
CA ASN A 53 14.64 16.21 1.43
C ASN A 53 13.91 16.90 2.59
N PRO A 54 14.40 16.76 3.85
CA PRO A 54 13.75 17.36 5.02
C PRO A 54 13.69 18.89 5.02
N LEU A 55 14.50 19.56 4.20
CA LEU A 55 14.50 21.02 4.10
C LEU A 55 13.37 21.55 3.20
N THR A 56 12.94 20.75 2.22
CA THR A 56 11.96 21.18 1.23
C THR A 56 10.69 20.33 1.22
N GLN A 57 10.66 19.23 1.99
CA GLN A 57 9.55 18.29 2.00
C GLN A 57 9.17 17.89 3.42
N HIS A 58 7.94 17.42 3.57
CA HIS A 58 7.42 16.88 4.82
C HIS A 58 6.49 15.69 4.59
N VAL A 59 6.18 14.97 5.68
CA VAL A 59 5.42 13.70 5.65
C VAL A 59 4.24 13.80 6.63
N PRO A 60 3.13 14.44 6.24
CA PRO A 60 2.01 14.72 7.14
C PRO A 60 1.13 13.48 7.40
N HIS A 61 1.25 12.44 6.58
CA HIS A 61 0.43 11.24 6.66
C HIS A 61 1.33 10.01 6.61
N ILE A 62 1.31 9.24 7.71
CA ILE A 62 1.93 7.94 7.82
C ILE A 62 0.86 6.99 8.35
N ASP A 63 0.62 5.93 7.60
CA ASP A 63 -0.45 4.97 7.83
C ASP A 63 0.16 3.57 7.91
N VAL A 64 -0.06 2.86 9.00
CA VAL A 64 0.40 1.46 9.17
C VAL A 64 -0.79 0.57 9.44
N TYR A 65 -0.90 -0.51 8.67
CA TYR A 65 -1.93 -1.53 8.84
C TYR A 65 -1.26 -2.89 9.02
N ALA A 66 -1.82 -3.72 9.90
CA ALA A 66 -1.33 -5.07 10.15
C ALA A 66 -2.44 -6.10 10.01
N ALA A 67 -2.05 -7.32 9.66
CA ALA A 67 -2.90 -8.49 9.68
C ALA A 67 -2.16 -9.65 10.34
N ARG A 68 -2.85 -10.38 11.21
CA ARG A 68 -2.35 -11.60 11.82
C ARG A 68 -2.58 -12.78 10.88
N ILE A 69 -1.53 -13.53 10.56
CA ILE A 69 -1.60 -14.74 9.75
C ILE A 69 -0.81 -15.88 10.39
N PRO A 70 -1.19 -17.15 10.15
CA PRO A 70 -0.37 -18.28 10.57
C PRO A 70 1.00 -18.23 9.89
N LEU A 71 2.09 -18.46 10.63
CA LEU A 71 3.46 -18.43 10.10
C LEU A 71 3.62 -19.34 8.88
N ARG A 72 3.06 -20.54 8.96
CA ARG A 72 2.99 -21.54 7.88
C ARG A 72 2.47 -21.00 6.55
N ALA A 73 1.55 -20.03 6.55
CA ALA A 73 1.01 -19.46 5.32
C ALA A 73 2.07 -18.63 4.56
N LEU A 74 2.98 -18.00 5.30
CA LEU A 74 4.11 -17.28 4.75
C LEU A 74 5.27 -18.22 4.41
N GLU A 75 5.48 -19.26 5.22
CA GLU A 75 6.56 -20.24 5.02
C GLU A 75 6.48 -20.99 3.68
N VAL A 76 5.27 -21.26 3.19
CA VAL A 76 5.03 -21.86 1.85
C VAL A 76 5.63 -21.01 0.72
N ARG A 77 5.86 -19.72 0.96
CA ARG A 77 6.46 -18.78 -0.01
C ARG A 77 7.98 -18.66 0.13
N THR A 78 8.58 -19.29 1.12
CA THR A 78 10.02 -19.34 1.34
C THR A 78 10.64 -20.55 0.65
N LYS A 79 11.87 -20.39 0.15
CA LYS A 79 12.58 -21.45 -0.61
C LYS A 79 13.13 -22.58 0.28
N GLN A 80 13.17 -22.39 1.60
CA GLN A 80 13.75 -23.33 2.56
C GLN A 80 12.67 -23.82 3.52
N ILE A 81 12.04 -24.95 3.19
CA ILE A 81 11.01 -25.60 4.03
C ILE A 81 11.66 -26.36 5.21
N THR A 82 12.96 -26.63 5.15
CA THR A 82 13.69 -27.52 6.06
C THR A 82 14.40 -26.83 7.23
N GLU A 83 14.60 -25.52 7.19
CA GLU A 83 15.23 -24.74 8.27
C GLU A 83 14.26 -23.68 8.79
N LYS A 84 14.40 -23.27 10.06
CA LYS A 84 13.58 -22.18 10.61
C LYS A 84 13.83 -20.91 9.78
N PRO A 85 12.78 -20.32 9.17
CA PRO A 85 12.96 -19.15 8.31
C PRO A 85 13.55 -18.00 9.12
N THR A 86 14.55 -17.32 8.55
CA THR A 86 15.09 -16.12 9.18
C THR A 86 14.10 -14.96 9.07
N LYS A 87 14.27 -13.93 9.89
CA LYS A 87 13.46 -12.71 9.78
C LYS A 87 13.52 -12.08 8.38
N GLN A 88 14.71 -12.07 7.79
CA GLN A 88 14.92 -11.60 6.43
C GLN A 88 14.08 -12.40 5.43
N ASP A 89 14.03 -13.73 5.57
CA ASP A 89 13.25 -14.59 4.70
C ASP A 89 11.75 -14.30 4.80
N LEU A 90 11.25 -14.05 6.02
CA LEU A 90 9.85 -13.65 6.24
C LEU A 90 9.55 -12.29 5.60
N ASN A 91 10.43 -11.29 5.77
CA ASN A 91 10.29 -9.99 5.13
C ASN A 91 10.29 -10.09 3.60
N ILE A 92 11.17 -10.92 3.03
CA ILE A 92 11.23 -11.19 1.58
C ILE A 92 9.94 -11.88 1.11
N ALA A 93 9.48 -12.91 1.83
CA ALA A 93 8.27 -13.64 1.50
C ALA A 93 7.04 -12.74 1.54
N TRP A 94 6.94 -11.87 2.54
CA TRP A 94 5.86 -10.91 2.67
C TRP A 94 5.89 -9.87 1.55
N ALA A 95 7.05 -9.26 1.30
CA ALA A 95 7.23 -8.29 0.23
C ALA A 95 6.84 -8.86 -1.14
N ARG A 96 7.30 -10.07 -1.46
CA ARG A 96 6.95 -10.77 -2.70
C ARG A 96 5.46 -11.06 -2.79
N SER A 97 4.84 -11.48 -1.69
CA SER A 97 3.42 -11.78 -1.64
C SER A 97 2.59 -10.53 -1.92
N LEU A 98 2.91 -9.41 -1.29
CA LEU A 98 2.20 -8.16 -1.48
C LEU A 98 2.39 -7.62 -2.91
N LEU A 99 3.64 -7.57 -3.41
CA LEU A 99 3.92 -7.09 -4.78
C LEU A 99 3.28 -7.97 -5.86
N ASN A 100 3.11 -9.28 -5.60
CA ASN A 100 2.49 -10.22 -6.52
C ASN A 100 0.98 -10.39 -6.31
N CYS A 101 0.35 -9.62 -5.42
CA CYS A 101 -1.10 -9.70 -5.23
C CYS A 101 -1.86 -9.37 -6.52
N SER A 102 -3.06 -9.91 -6.69
CA SER A 102 -3.84 -9.75 -7.92
C SER A 102 -4.05 -8.29 -8.35
N ILE A 103 -4.24 -7.39 -7.38
CA ILE A 103 -4.49 -5.96 -7.63
C ILE A 103 -3.25 -5.26 -8.16
N LEU A 104 -2.12 -5.34 -7.45
CA LEU A 104 -0.86 -4.70 -7.91
C LEU A 104 -0.37 -5.32 -9.22
N ARG A 105 -0.54 -6.63 -9.40
CA ARG A 105 -0.19 -7.29 -10.66
C ARG A 105 -1.02 -6.79 -11.84
N LEU A 106 -2.31 -6.51 -11.62
CA LEU A 106 -3.16 -5.92 -12.66
C LEU A 106 -2.72 -4.48 -12.97
N GLU A 107 -2.49 -3.66 -11.95
CA GLU A 107 -2.04 -2.28 -12.13
C GLU A 107 -0.69 -2.20 -12.84
N ALA A 108 0.26 -3.05 -12.47
CA ALA A 108 1.56 -3.10 -13.10
C ALA A 108 1.45 -3.52 -14.57
N LYS A 109 0.59 -4.49 -14.92
CA LYS A 109 0.33 -4.87 -16.32
C LYS A 109 -0.27 -3.74 -17.13
N LEU A 110 -1.21 -2.98 -16.55
CA LEU A 110 -1.80 -1.82 -17.20
C LEU A 110 -0.74 -0.74 -17.41
N LEU A 111 0.10 -0.47 -16.41
CA LEU A 111 1.22 0.46 -16.55
C LEU A 111 2.17 0.02 -17.66
N GLY A 112 2.56 -1.26 -17.69
CA GLY A 112 3.41 -1.83 -18.74
C GLY A 112 2.81 -1.72 -20.14
N LEU A 113 1.48 -1.79 -20.27
CA LEU A 113 0.79 -1.56 -21.54
C LEU A 113 0.96 -0.11 -21.99
N PHE A 114 0.89 0.86 -21.08
CA PHE A 114 1.01 2.28 -21.41
C PHE A 114 2.46 2.75 -21.58
N THR A 115 3.41 2.16 -20.86
CA THR A 115 4.83 2.58 -20.89
C THR A 115 5.67 1.81 -21.90
N ALA A 116 5.39 0.52 -22.08
CA ALA A 116 6.20 -0.40 -22.88
C ALA A 116 5.41 -1.19 -23.93
N ALA A 117 4.11 -0.92 -24.10
CA ALA A 117 3.21 -1.65 -24.99
C ALA A 117 3.16 -3.17 -24.72
N ARG A 118 3.37 -3.59 -23.46
CA ARG A 118 3.38 -5.00 -23.04
C ARG A 118 2.48 -5.22 -21.82
N LEU A 119 1.61 -6.23 -21.88
CA LEU A 119 0.77 -6.66 -20.75
C LEU A 119 1.55 -7.55 -19.76
N ASP A 120 2.69 -7.05 -19.29
CA ASP A 120 3.57 -7.73 -18.34
C ASP A 120 3.66 -6.90 -17.05
N PRO A 121 3.60 -7.51 -15.85
CA PRO A 121 3.68 -6.77 -14.60
C PRO A 121 5.09 -6.23 -14.28
N GLY A 122 6.10 -6.52 -15.11
CA GLY A 122 7.48 -6.16 -14.85
C GLY A 122 8.06 -6.95 -13.68
N ASP A 123 9.07 -6.37 -13.03
CA ASP A 123 9.72 -7.03 -11.90
C ASP A 123 8.88 -6.97 -10.61
N LEU A 124 8.61 -8.16 -10.06
CA LEU A 124 7.88 -8.36 -8.81
C LEU A 124 8.81 -8.76 -7.64
N GLY A 125 10.13 -8.71 -7.85
CA GLY A 125 11.13 -9.14 -6.86
C GLY A 125 11.23 -10.65 -6.70
N MET A 126 10.75 -11.42 -7.67
CA MET A 126 10.70 -12.89 -7.60
C MET A 126 12.04 -13.58 -7.89
N THR A 127 13.02 -12.84 -8.44
CA THR A 127 14.36 -13.36 -8.71
C THR A 127 15.16 -13.53 -7.40
N PRO A 128 16.22 -14.36 -7.37
CA PRO A 128 17.08 -14.50 -6.18
C PRO A 128 17.66 -13.18 -5.68
N ALA A 129 18.02 -12.27 -6.59
CA ALA A 129 18.50 -10.91 -6.29
C ALA A 129 17.35 -9.87 -6.30
N GLY A 130 16.10 -10.29 -6.09
CA GLY A 130 14.90 -9.53 -6.49
C GLY A 130 14.77 -8.11 -5.98
N PHE A 131 15.37 -7.79 -4.84
CA PHE A 131 15.34 -6.43 -4.27
C PHE A 131 16.72 -5.75 -4.24
N THR A 132 17.77 -6.45 -4.64
CA THR A 132 19.14 -5.96 -4.56
C THR A 132 19.44 -5.01 -5.71
N SER A 133 20.12 -3.90 -5.40
CA SER A 133 20.56 -2.92 -6.40
C SER A 133 21.98 -3.25 -6.88
N ASP A 134 22.14 -3.67 -8.13
CA ASP A 134 23.44 -3.94 -8.76
C ASP A 134 24.13 -2.65 -9.24
N GLY A 135 24.09 -1.58 -8.44
CA GLY A 135 24.67 -0.26 -8.77
C GLY A 135 23.74 0.71 -9.52
N ALA A 136 22.51 0.32 -9.82
CA ALA A 136 21.45 1.19 -10.34
C ALA A 136 20.19 1.10 -9.46
N PRO A 137 19.32 2.15 -9.44
CA PRO A 137 18.05 2.08 -8.73
C PRO A 137 17.23 0.88 -9.20
N ARG A 138 16.86 -0.01 -8.26
CA ARG A 138 16.06 -1.20 -8.60
C ARG A 138 14.60 -0.80 -8.75
N GLU A 139 14.09 -0.86 -9.97
CA GLU A 139 12.69 -0.59 -10.29
C GLU A 139 11.84 -1.86 -10.20
N LEU A 140 10.63 -1.73 -9.66
CA LEU A 140 9.61 -2.77 -9.52
C LEU A 140 8.33 -2.31 -10.19
N LEU A 141 7.47 -3.26 -10.57
CA LEU A 141 6.13 -2.99 -11.11
C LEU A 141 6.16 -2.01 -12.32
N ASN A 142 7.04 -2.25 -13.28
CA ASN A 142 7.28 -1.37 -14.44
C ASN A 142 7.66 0.08 -14.08
N GLY A 143 8.50 0.26 -13.06
CA GLY A 143 8.97 1.57 -12.63
C GLY A 143 8.00 2.32 -11.71
N LEU A 144 6.87 1.71 -11.34
CA LEU A 144 5.94 2.30 -10.38
C LEU A 144 6.60 2.51 -9.00
N MET A 145 7.52 1.61 -8.63
CA MET A 145 8.21 1.67 -7.35
C MET A 145 9.71 1.49 -7.54
N THR A 146 10.51 2.19 -6.75
CA THR A 146 11.97 2.03 -6.69
C THR A 146 12.36 1.54 -5.30
N VAL A 147 13.20 0.52 -5.21
CA VAL A 147 13.74 0.05 -3.93
C VAL A 147 14.65 1.13 -3.34
N MET A 148 14.32 1.57 -2.13
CA MET A 148 15.18 2.43 -1.31
C MET A 148 16.06 1.62 -0.38
N ARG A 149 15.50 0.53 0.16
CA ARG A 149 16.20 -0.41 1.04
C ARG A 149 15.67 -1.82 0.81
N GLU A 150 16.57 -2.75 0.56
CA GLU A 150 16.27 -4.18 0.47
C GLU A 150 16.03 -4.81 1.87
N PRO A 151 15.25 -5.90 1.96
CA PRO A 151 15.17 -6.67 3.19
C PRO A 151 16.53 -7.25 3.57
N ARG A 152 17.06 -6.88 4.74
CA ARG A 152 18.34 -7.39 5.23
C ARG A 152 18.34 -7.49 6.75
N GLY A 153 18.61 -8.69 7.26
CA GLY A 153 18.46 -8.98 8.69
C GLY A 153 17.04 -8.65 9.17
N GLU A 154 16.94 -7.75 10.14
CA GLU A 154 15.66 -7.29 10.70
C GLU A 154 14.95 -6.25 9.83
N GLU A 155 15.66 -5.62 8.89
CA GLU A 155 15.12 -4.49 8.15
C GLU A 155 14.13 -4.94 7.05
N PRO A 156 12.95 -4.32 6.95
CA PRO A 156 11.95 -4.63 5.94
C PRO A 156 12.25 -3.97 4.59
N LEU A 157 11.58 -4.46 3.54
CA LEU A 157 11.59 -3.81 2.23
C LEU A 157 11.01 -2.41 2.37
N LEU A 158 11.75 -1.40 1.89
CA LEU A 158 11.26 -0.03 1.72
C LEU A 158 11.38 0.36 0.26
N VAL A 159 10.26 0.80 -0.32
CA VAL A 159 10.20 1.31 -1.68
C VAL A 159 9.69 2.74 -1.68
N ARG A 160 10.09 3.52 -2.68
CA ARG A 160 9.48 4.82 -2.99
C ARG A 160 8.70 4.74 -4.29
N TRP A 161 7.76 5.65 -4.44
CA TRP A 161 7.06 5.93 -5.68
C TRP A 161 6.93 7.44 -5.82
N ASP A 162 6.92 7.91 -7.06
CA ASP A 162 6.91 9.33 -7.37
C ASP A 162 5.71 9.67 -8.26
N ILE A 163 5.13 10.85 -8.05
CA ILE A 163 4.13 11.41 -8.95
C ILE A 163 4.87 12.28 -9.97
N PRO A 164 4.57 12.13 -11.28
CA PRO A 164 5.15 12.99 -12.29
C PRO A 164 4.94 14.47 -11.98
N ASP A 165 5.91 15.30 -12.35
CA ASP A 165 5.90 16.73 -12.05
C ASP A 165 4.67 17.47 -12.60
N GLY A 166 4.14 17.05 -13.76
CA GLY A 166 3.01 17.71 -14.42
C GLY A 166 1.77 17.85 -13.53
N PRO A 167 1.16 16.75 -13.06
CA PRO A 167 0.05 16.80 -12.09
C PRO A 167 0.37 17.63 -10.85
N ARG A 168 1.56 17.45 -10.25
CA ARG A 168 1.98 18.18 -9.05
C ARG A 168 2.01 19.70 -9.30
N TRP A 169 2.64 20.14 -10.39
CA TRP A 169 2.71 21.55 -10.79
C TRP A 169 1.36 22.15 -11.10
N PHE A 170 0.46 21.39 -11.72
CA PHE A 170 -0.91 21.83 -11.95
C PHE A 170 -1.61 22.17 -10.63
N PHE A 171 -1.58 21.24 -9.66
CA PHE A 171 -2.17 21.44 -8.34
C PHE A 171 -1.50 22.58 -7.56
N GLU A 172 -0.18 22.70 -7.66
CA GLU A 172 0.55 23.83 -7.07
C GLU A 172 0.12 25.16 -7.67
N LYS A 173 -0.05 25.23 -9.00
CA LYS A 173 -0.48 26.45 -9.69
C LYS A 173 -1.86 26.89 -9.22
N ILE A 174 -2.85 26.00 -9.19
CA ILE A 174 -4.19 26.37 -8.74
C ILE A 174 -4.26 26.62 -7.22
N ALA A 175 -3.41 25.96 -6.43
CA ALA A 175 -3.32 26.21 -4.98
C ALA A 175 -2.86 27.63 -4.65
N ARG A 176 -1.97 28.21 -5.47
CA ARG A 176 -1.57 29.63 -5.36
C ARG A 176 -2.73 30.58 -5.66
N TRP A 177 -3.76 30.13 -6.38
CA TRP A 177 -4.95 30.91 -6.75
C TRP A 177 -6.13 30.65 -5.80
N GLY A 178 -5.87 30.04 -4.64
CA GLY A 178 -6.88 29.79 -3.61
C GLY A 178 -7.49 28.39 -3.61
N TYR A 179 -7.06 27.48 -4.50
CA TYR A 179 -7.46 26.07 -4.37
C TYR A 179 -6.95 25.50 -3.04
N PRO A 180 -7.79 24.75 -2.29
CA PRO A 180 -7.50 24.43 -0.89
C PRO A 180 -6.62 23.19 -0.70
N TRP A 181 -6.23 22.50 -1.78
CA TRP A 181 -5.52 21.22 -1.70
C TRP A 181 -4.24 21.23 -2.54
N ARG A 182 -3.32 20.33 -2.20
CA ARG A 182 -2.12 20.02 -2.99
C ARG A 182 -2.01 18.53 -3.23
N LEU A 183 -1.36 18.18 -4.33
CA LEU A 183 -0.99 16.82 -4.62
C LEU A 183 0.36 16.51 -3.94
N MET A 184 0.51 15.28 -3.46
CA MET A 184 1.80 14.77 -2.99
C MET A 184 2.83 14.74 -4.12
N THR A 185 4.11 14.79 -3.76
CA THR A 185 5.22 14.53 -4.70
C THR A 185 5.39 13.03 -4.94
N GLY A 186 4.97 12.22 -3.98
CA GLY A 186 5.09 10.77 -4.03
C GLY A 186 4.90 10.18 -2.64
N GLY A 187 5.53 9.04 -2.41
CA GLY A 187 5.46 8.38 -1.12
C GLY A 187 6.44 7.24 -0.97
N ARG A 188 6.35 6.60 0.19
CA ARG A 188 7.13 5.41 0.52
C ARG A 188 6.20 4.33 1.05
N HIS A 189 6.51 3.08 0.72
CA HIS A 189 5.84 1.90 1.25
C HIS A 189 6.84 1.00 1.95
N GLU A 190 6.46 0.50 3.12
CA GLU A 190 7.24 -0.47 3.88
C GLU A 190 6.44 -1.76 4.07
N MET A 191 7.08 -2.89 3.80
CA MET A 191 6.51 -4.23 3.98
C MET A 191 7.28 -4.97 5.07
N SER A 192 6.73 -5.01 6.28
CA SER A 192 7.38 -5.61 7.45
C SER A 192 6.60 -6.76 8.06
N VAL A 193 7.31 -7.66 8.74
CA VAL A 193 6.73 -8.80 9.48
C VAL A 193 7.15 -8.70 10.94
N SER A 194 6.30 -9.09 11.88
CA SER A 194 6.66 -9.23 13.30
C SER A 194 7.58 -10.43 13.54
N GLU A 195 8.08 -10.58 14.76
CA GLU A 195 8.59 -11.89 15.19
C GLU A 195 7.43 -12.90 15.26
N PRO A 196 7.68 -14.20 15.08
CA PRO A 196 6.69 -15.24 15.36
C PRO A 196 6.24 -15.21 16.83
N PHE A 197 4.95 -15.41 17.07
CA PHE A 197 4.36 -15.51 18.41
C PHE A 197 3.30 -16.61 18.45
N GLU A 198 2.99 -17.11 19.64
CA GLU A 198 2.02 -18.20 19.80
C GLU A 198 0.57 -17.74 19.63
N GLY A 199 -0.27 -18.69 19.22
CA GLY A 199 -1.72 -18.51 19.17
C GLY A 199 -2.31 -18.15 20.55
N GLU A 200 -3.45 -17.44 20.59
CA GLU A 200 -4.19 -17.21 21.82
C GLU A 200 -5.57 -17.89 21.74
N GLY A 201 -6.07 -18.43 22.85
CA GLY A 201 -7.38 -19.08 22.91
C GLY A 201 -7.53 -20.24 21.92
N ASP A 202 -8.57 -20.20 21.09
CA ASP A 202 -8.87 -21.22 20.08
C ASP A 202 -7.79 -21.35 18.99
N GLU A 203 -6.85 -20.41 18.93
CA GLU A 203 -5.77 -20.40 17.95
C GLU A 203 -4.48 -21.11 18.43
N VAL A 204 -4.38 -21.49 19.71
CA VAL A 204 -3.20 -22.16 20.27
C VAL A 204 -2.86 -23.45 19.49
N GLY A 205 -3.88 -24.18 19.02
CA GLY A 205 -3.70 -25.40 18.23
C GLY A 205 -3.31 -25.18 16.76
N GLN A 206 -3.25 -23.93 16.28
CA GLN A 206 -2.99 -23.61 14.88
C GLN A 206 -1.51 -23.36 14.56
N GLY A 207 -0.66 -23.37 15.58
CA GLY A 207 0.77 -23.10 15.48
C GLY A 207 1.11 -21.61 15.63
N PRO A 208 2.38 -21.24 15.41
CA PRO A 208 2.81 -19.85 15.55
C PRO A 208 2.19 -18.94 14.47
N PHE A 209 2.03 -17.68 14.84
CA PHE A 209 1.48 -16.60 14.04
C PHE A 209 2.52 -15.50 13.83
N VAL A 210 2.31 -14.70 12.79
CA VAL A 210 3.04 -13.46 12.53
C VAL A 210 2.06 -12.35 12.21
N GLU A 211 2.45 -11.11 12.49
CA GLU A 211 1.78 -9.93 11.98
C GLU A 211 2.51 -9.46 10.72
N VAL A 212 1.81 -9.47 9.59
CA VAL A 212 2.28 -8.84 8.36
C VAL A 212 1.77 -7.41 8.29
N ARG A 213 2.63 -6.47 7.92
CA ARG A 213 2.32 -5.04 7.95
C ARG A 213 2.57 -4.40 6.60
N PHE A 214 1.66 -3.51 6.22
CA PHE A 214 1.82 -2.60 5.10
C PHE A 214 1.73 -1.18 5.62
N ALA A 215 2.81 -0.43 5.43
CA ALA A 215 2.88 0.96 5.84
C ALA A 215 3.04 1.87 4.62
N SER A 216 2.41 3.05 4.66
CA SER A 216 2.47 4.05 3.61
C SER A 216 2.71 5.43 4.20
N ALA A 217 3.62 6.17 3.57
CA ALA A 217 3.96 7.53 3.93
C ALA A 217 3.83 8.44 2.71
N HIS A 218 3.05 9.51 2.84
CA HIS A 218 2.84 10.49 1.78
C HIS A 218 3.83 11.66 1.91
N THR A 219 4.54 11.99 0.84
CA THR A 219 5.53 13.07 0.83
C THR A 219 4.99 14.27 0.07
N TYR A 220 5.07 15.46 0.68
CA TYR A 220 4.63 16.73 0.10
C TYR A 220 5.77 17.74 0.10
N GLU A 221 5.77 18.64 -0.87
CA GLU A 221 6.60 19.84 -0.82
C GLU A 221 6.15 20.77 0.31
N PHE A 222 7.11 21.32 1.04
CA PHE A 222 6.90 22.37 2.02
C PHE A 222 6.84 23.73 1.33
N ILE A 223 5.77 24.47 1.57
CA ILE A 223 5.52 25.79 0.98
C ILE A 223 5.56 26.84 2.09
N PRO A 224 6.64 27.65 2.17
CA PRO A 224 6.80 28.65 3.24
C PRO A 224 5.65 29.65 3.34
N ALA A 225 5.01 29.97 2.20
CA ALA A 225 3.89 30.90 2.15
C ALA A 225 2.59 30.35 2.79
N GLU A 226 2.50 29.04 3.01
CA GLU A 226 1.34 28.39 3.66
C GLU A 226 1.49 28.27 5.18
N GLY A 227 2.61 28.77 5.73
CA GLY A 227 2.85 28.78 7.17
C GLY A 227 3.46 27.48 7.69
N GLY A 228 3.05 27.06 8.89
CA GLY A 228 3.61 25.91 9.58
C GLY A 228 3.24 24.55 8.95
N VAL A 229 3.87 23.46 9.41
CA VAL A 229 3.63 22.09 8.89
C VAL A 229 2.15 21.67 8.96
N GLN A 230 1.41 22.15 9.97
CA GLN A 230 -0.02 21.85 10.15
C GLN A 230 -0.94 22.65 9.21
N GLU A 231 -0.43 23.74 8.64
CA GLU A 231 -1.17 24.64 7.76
C GLU A 231 -0.92 24.31 6.27
N GLN A 232 0.07 23.45 6.01
CA GLN A 232 0.40 22.96 4.67
C GLN A 232 -0.80 22.28 4.03
N LYS A 233 -1.11 22.68 2.80
CA LYS A 233 -2.20 22.07 2.05
C LYS A 233 -1.84 20.64 1.68
N THR A 234 -2.80 19.74 1.86
CA THR A 234 -2.70 18.32 1.47
C THR A 234 -3.92 17.94 0.64
N ILE A 235 -4.01 16.66 0.25
CA ILE A 235 -5.19 16.15 -0.47
C ILE A 235 -6.45 16.25 0.40
N PRO A 236 -7.65 16.34 -0.20
CA PRO A 236 -8.89 16.31 0.56
C PRO A 236 -8.99 15.06 1.44
N ARG A 237 -9.65 15.18 2.61
CA ARG A 237 -9.81 14.06 3.56
C ARG A 237 -10.43 12.81 2.94
N TRP A 238 -11.37 12.96 2.00
CA TRP A 238 -12.01 11.84 1.32
C TRP A 238 -11.05 11.12 0.35
N VAL A 239 -10.16 11.87 -0.32
CA VAL A 239 -9.07 11.29 -1.15
C VAL A 239 -8.10 10.55 -0.24
N GLY A 240 -7.72 11.16 0.89
CA GLY A 240 -6.91 10.49 1.91
C GLY A 240 -7.56 9.21 2.43
N ARG A 241 -8.89 9.20 2.65
CA ARG A 241 -9.64 8.00 3.03
C ARG A 241 -9.59 6.93 1.95
N LEU A 242 -9.72 7.29 0.68
CA LEU A 242 -9.60 6.35 -0.43
C LEU A 242 -8.19 5.76 -0.54
N HIS A 243 -7.14 6.57 -0.43
CA HIS A 243 -5.75 6.08 -0.41
C HIS A 243 -5.52 5.09 0.72
N ARG A 244 -5.96 5.43 1.94
CA ARG A 244 -5.91 4.55 3.10
C ARG A 244 -6.75 3.28 2.94
N GLY A 245 -7.90 3.37 2.29
CA GLY A 245 -8.74 2.23 1.94
C GLY A 245 -8.07 1.30 0.93
N TYR A 246 -7.41 1.87 -0.07
CA TYR A 246 -6.64 1.13 -1.06
C TYR A 246 -5.47 0.37 -0.42
N ALA A 247 -4.72 1.02 0.48
CA ALA A 247 -3.68 0.35 1.26
C ALA A 247 -4.20 -0.85 2.08
N ARG A 248 -5.37 -0.70 2.73
CA ARG A 248 -6.04 -1.81 3.42
C ARG A 248 -6.51 -2.90 2.48
N LEU A 249 -7.00 -2.54 1.29
CA LEU A 249 -7.41 -3.50 0.29
C LEU A 249 -6.22 -4.34 -0.20
N LEU A 250 -5.05 -3.73 -0.42
CA LEU A 250 -3.83 -4.48 -0.77
C LEU A 250 -3.46 -5.49 0.32
N LEU A 251 -3.50 -5.08 1.58
CA LEU A 251 -3.28 -5.97 2.72
C LEU A 251 -4.32 -7.11 2.77
N ASP A 252 -5.61 -6.79 2.69
CA ASP A 252 -6.72 -7.74 2.74
C ASP A 252 -6.63 -8.79 1.63
N THR A 253 -6.40 -8.35 0.39
CA THR A 253 -6.27 -9.23 -0.77
C THR A 253 -5.05 -10.14 -0.63
N THR A 254 -3.89 -9.60 -0.25
CA THR A 254 -2.67 -10.39 -0.09
C THR A 254 -2.85 -11.47 0.99
N VAL A 255 -3.45 -11.11 2.13
CA VAL A 255 -3.71 -12.04 3.23
C VAL A 255 -4.65 -13.16 2.78
N LYS A 256 -5.74 -12.84 2.09
CA LYS A 256 -6.67 -13.86 1.56
C LYS A 256 -5.98 -14.80 0.58
N GLU A 257 -5.21 -14.28 -0.36
CA GLU A 257 -4.47 -15.09 -1.34
C GLU A 257 -3.43 -16.01 -0.66
N LEU A 258 -2.79 -15.56 0.42
CA LEU A 258 -1.88 -16.39 1.21
C LEU A 258 -2.61 -17.52 1.94
N LEU A 259 -3.74 -17.21 2.59
CA LEU A 259 -4.52 -18.19 3.33
C LEU A 259 -5.13 -19.25 2.39
N GLU A 260 -5.69 -18.83 1.25
CA GLU A 260 -6.24 -19.72 0.23
C GLU A 260 -5.17 -20.62 -0.38
N GLY A 261 -4.00 -20.06 -0.74
CA GLY A 261 -2.87 -20.82 -1.26
C GLY A 261 -2.33 -21.85 -0.25
N SER A 262 -2.31 -21.50 1.04
CA SER A 262 -1.88 -22.41 2.10
C SER A 262 -2.87 -23.56 2.32
N ALA A 263 -4.18 -23.34 2.11
CA ALA A 263 -5.20 -24.36 2.23
C ALA A 263 -5.13 -25.37 1.08
N GLN A 264 -4.88 -24.90 -0.16
CA GLN A 264 -4.72 -25.78 -1.32
C GLN A 264 -3.49 -26.68 -1.21
N GLY A 265 -2.39 -26.19 -0.63
CA GLY A 265 -1.18 -26.98 -0.35
C GLY A 265 -1.35 -28.09 0.70
N ARG A 266 -2.48 -28.15 1.42
CA ARG A 266 -2.80 -29.24 2.37
C ARG A 266 -3.63 -30.37 1.78
N ALA A 267 -4.24 -30.15 0.62
CA ALA A 267 -5.19 -31.08 0.01
C ALA A 267 -4.59 -31.96 -1.11
N GLY A 268 -3.29 -31.80 -1.40
CA GLY A 268 -2.52 -32.61 -2.34
C GLY A 268 -1.41 -33.36 -1.62
#